data_AF-A0A022S3F0-F1
#
_entry.id   AF-A0A022S3F0-F1
#
_cell.length_a   1.000
_cell.length_b   1.000
_cell.length_c   1.000
_cell.angle_alpha   90.00
_cell.angle_beta   90.00
_cell.angle_gamma   90.00
#
_symmetry.space_group_name_H-M   'P 1'
#
loop_
_entity.id
_entity.type
_entity.pdbx_description
1 polymer ?
#
loop_
_entity_poly.entity_id
_entity_poly.type
_entity_poly.pdbx_seq_one_letter_code
_entity_poly.pdbx_strand_id
1 'polypeptide(L)'
;MGSVKFLPIMFLVISVFIIVSSASFDIKHVYGDEDKLVCCYDNHIGECNPIQDDPKCNQLCLDSECSKGGYCKVFKHKPPNHFCHCYC
;
A
#
# COMPACT_ATOMS: atom_id res chain seq x y z
N MET A 1 11.87 36.74 -47.31
CA MET A 1 12.43 36.07 -46.11
C MET A 1 11.35 35.95 -45.05
N GLY A 2 10.73 34.78 -44.93
CA GLY A 2 9.70 34.48 -43.93
C GLY A 2 10.33 33.85 -42.68
N SER A 3 10.06 34.44 -41.53
CA SER A 3 10.70 34.18 -40.25
C SER A 3 10.60 32.73 -39.76
N VAL A 4 11.73 32.03 -39.62
CA VAL A 4 11.91 30.77 -38.86
C VAL A 4 11.71 30.92 -37.32
N LYS A 5 11.07 31.99 -36.88
CA LYS A 5 10.86 32.34 -35.46
C LYS A 5 9.81 31.48 -34.76
N PHE A 6 9.01 30.71 -35.52
CA PHE A 6 7.97 29.84 -34.98
C PHE A 6 8.50 28.49 -34.49
N LEU A 7 9.66 28.05 -34.99
CA LEU A 7 10.26 26.77 -34.62
C LEU A 7 10.60 26.67 -33.12
N PRO A 8 11.31 27.64 -32.49
CA PRO A 8 11.63 27.54 -31.06
C PRO A 8 10.39 27.68 -30.16
N ILE A 9 9.40 28.46 -30.59
CA ILE A 9 8.14 28.63 -29.85
C ILE A 9 7.36 27.31 -29.83
N MET A 10 7.36 26.58 -30.94
CA MET A 10 6.67 25.29 -31.02
C MET A 10 7.30 24.23 -30.11
N PHE A 11 8.64 24.17 -30.03
CA PHE A 11 9.34 23.27 -29.10
C PHE A 11 9.09 23.61 -27.62
N LEU A 12 9.02 24.90 -27.28
CA LEU A 12 8.66 25.34 -25.92
C LEU A 12 7.25 24.87 -25.53
N VAL A 13 6.27 25.03 -26.43
CA VAL A 13 4.90 24.57 -26.17
C VAL A 13 4.83 23.06 -25.97
N ILE A 14 5.50 22.26 -26.81
CA ILE A 14 5.54 20.80 -26.65
C ILE A 14 6.17 20.39 -25.31
N SER A 15 7.28 21.02 -24.92
CA SER A 15 7.98 20.69 -23.68
C SER A 15 7.12 20.96 -22.43
N VAL A 16 6.33 22.04 -22.43
CA VAL A 16 5.39 22.36 -21.35
C VAL A 16 4.26 21.33 -21.28
N PHE A 17 3.70 20.91 -22.42
CA PHE A 17 2.67 19.87 -22.47
C PHE A 17 3.15 18.51 -21.93
N ILE A 18 4.39 18.12 -22.23
CA ILE A 18 4.98 16.86 -21.73
C ILE A 18 5.18 16.94 -20.21
N ILE A 19 5.70 18.05 -19.68
CA ILE A 19 5.91 18.24 -18.24
C ILE A 19 4.57 18.20 -17.49
N VAL A 20 3.53 18.87 -18.00
CA VAL A 20 2.19 18.86 -17.41
C VAL A 20 1.57 17.46 -17.42
N SER A 21 1.81 16.68 -18.47
CA SER A 21 1.29 15.30 -18.58
C SER A 21 1.99 14.33 -17.62
N SER A 22 3.29 14.53 -17.35
CA SER A 22 4.05 13.69 -16.41
C SER A 22 3.71 13.92 -14.93
N ALA A 23 3.02 15.03 -14.60
CA ALA A 23 2.61 15.35 -13.24
C ALA A 23 1.35 14.60 -12.76
N SER A 24 0.74 13.75 -13.60
CA SER A 24 -0.43 12.93 -13.24
C SER A 24 -0.10 11.49 -12.82
N PHE A 25 1.18 11.15 -12.68
CA PHE A 25 1.60 9.86 -12.13
C PHE A 25 1.83 10.02 -10.62
N ASP A 26 0.80 9.70 -9.83
CA ASP A 26 0.81 8.65 -8.81
C ASP A 26 -0.36 8.86 -7.84
N ILE A 27 -1.50 8.25 -8.15
CA ILE A 27 -2.38 7.73 -7.10
C ILE A 27 -2.87 6.36 -7.58
N LYS A 28 -2.32 5.30 -7.01
CA LYS A 28 -3.00 4.00 -6.93
C LYS A 28 -4.31 4.20 -6.15
N HIS A 29 -5.36 4.68 -6.82
CA HIS A 29 -6.72 4.46 -6.35
C HIS A 29 -7.04 3.00 -6.65
N VAL A 30 -6.79 2.13 -5.66
CA VAL A 30 -7.44 0.83 -5.59
C VAL A 30 -8.93 1.13 -5.57
N TYR A 31 -9.58 1.00 -6.74
CA TYR A 31 -11.03 1.04 -6.86
C TYR A 31 -11.57 -0.26 -6.25
N GLY A 32 -11.59 -0.29 -4.92
CA GLY A 32 -12.27 -1.31 -4.14
C GLY A 32 -13.74 -0.93 -4.06
N ASP A 33 -14.55 -1.56 -4.92
CA ASP A 33 -15.87 -2.11 -4.59
C ASP A 33 -16.31 -1.78 -3.16
N GLU A 34 -17.38 -0.98 -3.02
CA GLU A 34 -17.80 -0.27 -1.80
C GLU A 34 -18.24 -1.17 -0.62
N ASP A 35 -17.93 -2.47 -0.65
CA ASP A 35 -18.20 -3.45 0.40
C ASP A 35 -17.04 -4.45 0.64
N LYS A 36 -15.85 -4.23 0.07
CA LYS A 36 -14.70 -5.11 0.32
C LYS A 36 -13.92 -4.62 1.53
N LEU A 37 -14.04 -5.34 2.65
CA LEU A 37 -13.12 -5.26 3.80
C LEU A 37 -11.68 -5.21 3.28
N VAL A 38 -11.06 -4.02 3.32
CA VAL A 38 -9.66 -3.85 2.93
C VAL A 38 -8.82 -4.55 3.99
N CYS A 39 -8.47 -5.80 3.68
CA CYS A 39 -7.48 -6.58 4.39
C CYS A 39 -6.09 -6.01 4.11
N CYS A 40 -5.18 -6.15 5.07
CA CYS A 40 -3.75 -6.09 4.77
C CYS A 40 -3.43 -7.10 3.66
N TYR A 41 -2.54 -6.73 2.73
CA TYR A 41 -2.04 -7.66 1.74
C TYR A 41 -1.36 -8.87 2.41
N ASP A 42 -0.64 -8.62 3.50
CA ASP A 42 -0.14 -9.65 4.41
C ASP A 42 -0.71 -9.43 5.81
N ASN A 43 -1.48 -10.39 6.29
CA ASN A 43 -2.06 -10.40 7.63
C ASN A 43 -1.35 -11.39 8.56
N HIS A 44 -0.20 -11.94 8.17
CA HIS A 44 0.61 -12.85 9.00
C HIS A 44 1.94 -12.19 9.37
N ILE A 45 2.05 -11.70 10.60
CA ILE A 45 3.24 -10.99 11.07
C ILE A 45 4.02 -11.84 12.07
N GLY A 46 5.05 -12.53 11.58
CA GLY A 46 6.02 -13.23 12.44
C GLY A 46 5.42 -14.31 13.35
N GLU A 47 6.30 -15.02 14.06
CA GLU A 47 5.89 -16.02 15.05
C GLU A 47 5.48 -15.36 16.37
N CYS A 48 4.53 -15.97 17.06
CA CYS A 48 4.03 -15.49 18.35
C CYS A 48 3.72 -16.65 19.31
N ASN A 49 3.75 -16.37 20.61
CA ASN A 49 3.27 -17.27 21.65
C ASN A 49 1.81 -16.94 22.01
N PRO A 50 0.84 -17.86 21.80
CA PRO A 50 -0.59 -17.59 22.02
C PRO A 50 -0.96 -17.32 23.48
N ILE A 51 -0.05 -17.57 24.44
CA ILE A 51 -0.30 -17.32 25.86
C ILE A 51 0.06 -15.89 26.25
N GLN A 52 1.01 -15.27 25.57
CA GLN A 52 1.66 -14.03 26.03
C GLN A 52 1.71 -12.92 24.98
N ASP A 53 1.72 -13.26 23.70
CA ASP A 53 2.00 -12.32 22.62
C ASP A 53 0.74 -11.71 22.00
N ASP A 54 -0.46 -12.00 22.49
CA ASP A 54 -1.69 -11.34 22.01
C ASP A 54 -1.62 -9.81 22.09
N PRO A 55 -1.24 -9.18 23.22
CA PRO A 55 -1.08 -7.73 23.30
C PRO A 55 0.00 -7.19 22.35
N LYS A 56 1.07 -7.97 22.13
CA LYS A 56 2.17 -7.63 21.24
C LYS A 56 1.73 -7.69 19.78
N CYS A 57 1.03 -8.73 19.36
CA CYS A 57 0.43 -8.86 18.04
C CYS A 57 -0.55 -7.73 17.79
N ASN A 58 -1.36 -7.37 18.80
CA ASN A 58 -2.27 -6.23 18.69
C ASN A 58 -1.52 -4.94 18.41
N GLN A 59 -0.47 -4.63 19.18
CA GLN A 59 0.33 -3.43 18.95
C GLN A 59 1.03 -3.45 17.59
N LEU A 60 1.64 -4.57 17.20
CA LEU A 60 2.29 -4.72 15.89
C LEU A 60 1.33 -4.46 14.72
N CYS A 61 0.09 -4.93 14.83
CA CYS A 61 -0.93 -4.70 13.80
C CYS A 61 -1.57 -3.31 13.88
N LEU A 62 -1.45 -2.59 15.00
CA LEU A 62 -1.82 -1.18 15.12
C LEU A 62 -0.73 -0.26 14.56
N ASP A 63 0.53 -0.65 14.73
CA ASP A 63 1.70 0.08 14.22
C ASP A 63 1.98 -0.23 12.74
N SER A 64 1.33 -1.25 12.17
CA SER A 64 1.42 -1.56 10.74
C SER A 64 0.56 -0.62 9.90
N GLU A 65 0.78 -0.63 8.58
CA GLU A 65 0.03 0.20 7.62
C GLU A 65 -1.50 -0.01 7.66
N CYS A 66 -1.97 -1.07 8.30
CA CYS A 66 -3.39 -1.40 8.38
C CYS A 66 -4.10 -0.81 9.60
N SER A 67 -3.40 -0.51 10.68
CA SER A 67 -3.95 0.13 11.89
C SER A 67 -5.21 -0.54 12.48
N LYS A 68 -5.41 -1.85 12.27
CA LYS A 68 -6.63 -2.57 12.71
C LYS A 68 -6.46 -3.43 13.97
N GLY A 69 -5.22 -3.64 14.43
CA GLY A 69 -4.92 -4.55 15.53
C GLY A 69 -4.95 -6.03 15.10
N GLY A 70 -4.73 -6.94 16.06
CA GLY A 70 -4.54 -8.35 15.77
C GLY A 70 -4.31 -9.22 17.00
N TYR A 71 -4.12 -10.52 16.79
CA TYR A 71 -3.97 -11.53 17.85
C TYR A 71 -3.07 -12.68 17.39
N CYS A 72 -2.56 -13.49 18.33
CA CYS A 72 -1.75 -14.64 18.01
C CYS A 72 -2.65 -15.83 17.61
N LYS A 73 -2.53 -16.30 16.37
CA LYS A 73 -3.37 -17.38 15.82
C LYS A 73 -2.60 -18.69 15.68
N VAL A 74 -3.23 -19.77 16.13
CA VAL A 74 -2.69 -21.14 16.04
C VAL A 74 -3.23 -21.84 14.78
N PHE A 75 -2.34 -22.21 13.86
CA PHE A 75 -2.65 -22.93 12.61
C PHE A 75 -2.46 -24.43 12.78
N LYS A 76 -3.27 -25.32 12.20
CA LYS A 76 -3.17 -26.76 12.53
C LYS A 76 -2.11 -27.56 11.74
N HIS A 77 -1.28 -26.88 10.93
CA HIS A 77 -0.60 -27.55 9.80
C HIS A 77 0.86 -27.98 10.02
N LYS A 78 1.59 -27.47 11.02
CA LYS A 78 2.88 -27.98 11.56
C LYS A 78 3.55 -26.96 12.50
N PRO A 79 4.13 -27.34 13.65
CA PRO A 79 4.80 -26.41 14.55
C PRO A 79 6.17 -25.90 14.01
N PRO A 80 6.58 -24.66 14.34
CA PRO A 80 5.78 -23.64 15.00
C PRO A 80 4.68 -23.12 14.07
N ASN A 81 3.47 -23.08 14.58
CA ASN A 81 2.23 -22.82 13.86
C ASN A 81 1.48 -21.62 14.45
N HIS A 82 2.20 -20.73 15.13
CA HIS A 82 1.61 -19.64 15.88
C HIS A 82 2.13 -18.34 15.28
N PHE A 83 1.26 -17.58 14.62
CA PHE A 83 1.64 -16.32 13.95
C PHE A 83 0.68 -15.20 14.31
N CYS A 84 1.17 -13.96 14.38
CA CYS A 84 0.27 -12.83 14.59
C CYS A 84 -0.64 -12.68 13.37
N HIS A 85 -1.93 -12.58 13.63
CA HIS A 85 -2.97 -12.41 12.63
C HIS A 85 -3.62 -11.04 12.80
N CYS A 86 -3.38 -10.14 11.85
CA CYS A 86 -4.02 -8.81 11.87
C CYS A 86 -5.45 -8.89 11.35
N TYR A 87 -6.32 -8.06 11.93
CA TYR A 87 -7.71 -7.97 11.49
C TYR A 87 -7.81 -7.34 10.09
N CYS A 88 -8.76 -7.88 9.31
CA CYS A 88 -9.41 -7.17 8.24
C CYS A 88 -10.72 -6.58 8.80
#